data_AF-H3GPG5-F1
#
_entry.id   AF-H3GPG5-F1
#
_cell.length_a   1.000
_cell.length_b   1.000
_cell.length_c   1.000
_cell.angle_alpha   90.00
_cell.angle_beta   90.00
_cell.angle_gamma   90.00
#
_symmetry.space_group_name_H-M   'P 1'
#
loop_
_entity.id
_entity.type
_entity.pdbx_description
1 polymer ?
#
loop_
_entity_poly.entity_id
_entity_poly.type
_entity_poly.pdbx_seq_one_letter_code
_entity_poly.pdbx_strand_id
1 'polypeptide(L)'
;MEWGSASIFGDFGDSDKEYYLAYLASDDATEAKAKPGGSVPGKQSSKKREKELWGERVMNDYFGDNPTYDEPCPCSAMNDFRRRFRMRRSLFETIVDVLVNDEECDYFVQRPGVTGRLGFLPEQKVTCALRMLVYGASADQLDELIRMGESIVLKTLL
;
A
#
# COMPACT_ATOMS: atom_id res chain seq x y z
N MET A 1 -16.55 -18.16 36.44
CA MET A 1 -16.06 -19.50 36.06
C MET A 1 -15.20 -19.32 34.83
N GLU A 2 -13.88 -19.46 35.02
CA GLU A 2 -12.89 -19.84 33.99
C GLU A 2 -13.26 -21.25 33.44
N TRP A 3 -12.82 -21.83 32.32
CA TRP A 3 -11.73 -21.69 31.33
C TRP A 3 -12.24 -22.27 29.98
N GLY A 4 -11.54 -22.04 28.87
CA GLY A 4 -11.72 -22.85 27.65
C GLY A 4 -11.01 -22.34 26.41
N SER A 5 -9.68 -22.32 26.44
CA SER A 5 -8.81 -22.19 25.27
C SER A 5 -9.07 -23.31 24.26
N ALA A 6 -9.32 -22.97 23.00
CA ALA A 6 -9.12 -23.87 21.88
C ALA A 6 -8.63 -23.05 20.69
N SER A 7 -7.32 -22.97 20.58
CA SER A 7 -6.62 -22.79 19.32
C SER A 7 -7.13 -23.81 18.31
N ILE A 8 -7.95 -23.36 17.36
CA ILE A 8 -8.17 -24.02 16.07
C ILE A 8 -7.45 -23.15 15.06
N PHE A 9 -6.12 -23.22 15.12
CA PHE A 9 -5.26 -22.88 13.99
C PHE A 9 -5.63 -23.88 12.88
N GLY A 10 -6.59 -23.50 12.04
CA GLY A 10 -6.86 -24.17 10.79
C GLY A 10 -5.80 -23.76 9.79
N ASP A 11 -4.75 -24.57 9.72
CA ASP A 11 -3.83 -24.81 8.60
C ASP A 11 -3.86 -23.75 7.47
N PHE A 12 -3.13 -22.66 7.69
CA PHE A 12 -2.73 -21.77 6.61
C PHE A 12 -1.51 -22.38 5.95
N GLY A 13 -1.51 -22.49 4.62
CA GLY A 13 -0.33 -22.90 3.87
C GLY A 13 0.89 -22.09 4.29
N ASP A 14 1.98 -22.80 4.59
CA ASP A 14 3.22 -22.34 5.22
C ASP A 14 3.92 -21.18 4.48
N SER A 15 3.60 -20.97 3.19
CA SER A 15 4.26 -20.02 2.28
C SER A 15 3.99 -18.55 2.60
N ASP A 16 2.75 -18.18 2.93
CA ASP A 16 2.34 -16.78 2.81
C ASP A 16 2.47 -16.03 4.14
N LYS A 17 2.59 -16.74 5.25
CA LYS A 17 2.84 -16.15 6.57
C LYS A 17 4.30 -15.77 6.78
N GLU A 18 5.22 -16.49 6.13
CA GLU A 18 6.65 -16.24 6.24
C GLU A 18 7.03 -14.90 5.60
N TYR A 19 6.36 -14.50 4.51
CA TYR A 19 6.56 -13.21 3.84
C TYR A 19 6.18 -12.01 4.72
N TYR A 20 5.01 -12.05 5.36
CA TYR A 20 4.55 -10.95 6.23
C TYR A 20 5.27 -10.92 7.59
N LEU A 21 5.70 -12.07 8.13
CA LEU A 21 6.51 -12.13 9.35
C LEU A 21 7.94 -11.66 9.11
N ALA A 22 8.57 -12.04 8.00
CA ALA A 22 9.88 -11.51 7.60
C ALA A 22 9.82 -9.99 7.39
N TYR A 23 8.75 -9.50 6.77
CA TYR A 23 8.49 -8.07 6.55
C TYR A 23 8.32 -7.26 7.85
N LEU A 24 7.91 -7.89 8.96
CA LEU A 24 7.87 -7.26 10.29
C LEU A 24 9.16 -7.48 11.11
N ALA A 25 10.02 -8.43 10.71
CA ALA A 25 11.19 -8.87 11.46
C ALA A 25 12.54 -8.41 10.89
N SER A 26 12.62 -7.93 9.64
CA SER A 26 13.86 -7.45 9.03
C SER A 26 14.20 -6.02 9.47
N ASP A 27 14.64 -5.88 10.72
CA ASP A 27 15.47 -4.77 11.19
C ASP A 27 16.92 -5.02 10.73
N ASP A 28 17.22 -4.73 9.46
CA ASP A 28 18.60 -4.70 8.98
C ASP A 28 18.95 -3.33 8.40
N ALA A 29 19.74 -2.59 9.17
CA ALA A 29 20.31 -1.32 8.82
C ALA A 29 21.38 -1.48 7.74
N THR A 30 20.98 -1.50 6.47
CA THR A 30 21.93 -1.34 5.37
C THR A 30 22.21 0.14 5.14
N GLU A 31 23.46 0.56 5.36
CA GLU A 31 23.96 1.93 5.17
C GLU A 31 23.67 2.47 3.76
N ALA A 32 22.65 3.33 3.66
CA ALA A 32 22.36 4.08 2.44
C ALA A 32 23.22 5.36 2.38
N LYS A 33 24.05 5.48 1.33
CA LYS A 33 24.84 6.69 1.06
C LYS A 33 23.93 7.92 0.87
N ALA A 34 24.20 8.97 1.64
CA ALA A 34 23.41 10.20 1.68
C ALA A 34 23.50 11.00 0.36
N LYS A 35 22.34 11.25 -0.27
CA LYS A 35 22.20 12.26 -1.33
C LYS A 35 21.93 13.64 -0.69
N PRO A 36 22.56 14.72 -1.17
CA PRO A 36 22.40 16.05 -0.57
C PRO A 36 21.06 16.67 -0.98
N GLY A 37 20.18 16.90 0.00
CA GLY A 37 18.86 17.51 -0.21
C GLY A 37 18.02 17.54 1.06
N GLY A 38 18.61 18.02 2.16
CA GLY A 38 17.94 18.12 3.46
C GLY A 38 16.85 19.19 3.51
N SER A 39 16.09 19.19 4.61
CA SER A 39 15.16 20.26 4.91
C SER A 39 15.93 21.57 5.12
N VAL A 40 15.73 22.54 4.25
CA VAL A 40 16.34 23.87 4.37
C VAL A 40 15.73 24.58 5.60
N PRO A 41 16.53 25.25 6.44
CA PRO A 41 16.00 26.06 7.54
C PRO A 41 14.93 27.04 7.03
N GLY A 42 13.77 27.08 7.69
CA GLY A 42 12.64 27.95 7.29
C GLY A 42 11.56 27.26 6.44
N LYS A 43 11.78 26.02 5.99
CA LYS A 43 10.73 25.22 5.35
C LYS A 43 9.78 24.65 6.41
N GLN A 44 8.46 24.81 6.20
CA GLN A 44 7.46 24.23 7.09
C GLN A 44 7.63 22.70 7.17
N SER A 45 7.41 22.14 8.36
CA SER A 45 7.46 20.70 8.56
C SER A 45 6.41 19.99 7.70
N SER A 46 6.72 18.77 7.26
CA SER A 46 5.74 17.97 6.55
C SER A 46 4.55 17.68 7.47
N LYS A 47 3.33 17.91 6.97
CA LYS A 47 2.10 17.52 7.67
C LYS A 47 2.14 16.02 8.00
N LYS A 48 1.76 15.66 9.23
CA LYS A 48 1.60 14.27 9.64
C LYS A 48 0.30 13.73 9.03
N ARG A 49 0.44 13.04 7.90
CA ARG A 49 -0.68 12.50 7.09
C ARG A 49 -1.10 11.07 7.45
N GLU A 50 -0.54 10.51 8.53
CA GLU A 50 -0.92 9.18 9.03
C GLU A 50 -0.85 8.06 7.96
N LYS A 51 0.20 8.11 7.14
CA LYS A 51 0.42 7.21 5.98
C LYS A 51 0.19 5.71 6.29
N GLU A 52 0.58 5.27 7.48
CA GLU A 52 0.50 3.88 7.95
C GLU A 52 -0.97 3.47 8.17
N LEU A 53 -1.74 4.27 8.91
CA LEU A 53 -3.17 4.04 9.17
C LEU A 53 -3.97 3.98 7.86
N TRP A 54 -3.68 4.88 6.93
CA TRP A 54 -4.36 4.88 5.63
C TRP A 54 -3.88 3.74 4.72
N GLY A 55 -2.69 3.19 4.95
CA GLY A 55 -2.21 2.00 4.26
C GLY A 55 -2.95 0.76 4.70
N GLU A 56 -3.01 0.56 6.01
CA GLU A 56 -3.79 -0.50 6.63
C GLU A 56 -5.26 -0.45 6.17
N ARG A 57 -5.84 0.76 6.10
CA ARG A 57 -7.21 0.93 5.62
C ARG A 57 -7.39 0.52 4.15
N VAL A 58 -6.46 0.89 3.26
CA VAL A 58 -6.50 0.46 1.85
C VAL A 58 -6.40 -1.07 1.76
N MET A 59 -5.55 -1.69 2.58
CA MET A 59 -5.45 -3.15 2.63
C MET A 59 -6.76 -3.78 3.09
N ASN A 60 -7.32 -3.35 4.22
CA ASN A 60 -8.60 -3.86 4.74
C ASN A 60 -9.78 -3.63 3.80
N ASP A 61 -9.77 -2.55 3.03
CA ASP A 61 -10.84 -2.22 2.08
C ASP A 61 -10.82 -3.13 0.84
N TYR A 62 -9.63 -3.52 0.34
CA TYR A 62 -9.50 -4.13 -0.99
C TYR A 62 -8.67 -5.41 -1.08
N PHE A 63 -7.64 -5.57 -0.25
CA PHE A 63 -6.60 -6.60 -0.44
C PHE A 63 -6.46 -7.58 0.74
N GLY A 64 -7.06 -7.27 1.89
CA GLY A 64 -7.06 -8.14 3.08
C GLY A 64 -7.88 -9.41 2.88
N ASP A 65 -7.87 -10.26 3.90
CA ASP A 65 -8.54 -11.57 3.87
C ASP A 65 -10.06 -11.46 3.68
N ASN A 66 -10.66 -10.41 4.24
CA ASN A 66 -12.09 -10.15 4.14
C ASN A 66 -12.35 -8.71 3.69
N PRO A 67 -12.11 -8.38 2.40
CA PRO A 67 -12.13 -7.01 1.94
C PRO A 67 -13.54 -6.42 2.00
N THR A 68 -13.63 -5.18 2.48
CA THR A 68 -14.90 -4.45 2.51
C THR A 68 -15.54 -4.33 1.12
N TYR A 69 -14.74 -4.27 0.05
CA TYR A 69 -15.19 -4.04 -1.32
C TYR A 69 -15.01 -5.24 -2.25
N ASP A 70 -15.08 -6.45 -1.71
CA ASP A 70 -15.05 -7.69 -2.51
C ASP A 70 -16.33 -8.52 -2.40
N GLU A 71 -17.38 -8.01 -1.74
CA GLU A 71 -18.66 -8.71 -1.64
C GLU A 71 -19.20 -9.07 -3.04
N PRO A 72 -19.33 -10.38 -3.34
CA PRO A 72 -19.84 -10.82 -4.63
C PRO A 72 -21.35 -10.59 -4.67
N CYS A 73 -21.86 -9.81 -5.64
CA CYS A 73 -23.29 -9.87 -5.89
C CYS A 73 -23.60 -11.27 -6.45
N PRO A 74 -24.51 -12.04 -5.86
CA PRO A 74 -24.99 -13.30 -6.45
C PRO A 74 -25.66 -13.10 -7.83
N CYS A 75 -25.87 -11.85 -8.23
CA CYS A 75 -26.55 -11.40 -9.44
C CYS A 75 -25.63 -10.86 -10.55
N SER A 76 -24.33 -10.63 -10.28
CA SER A 76 -23.46 -9.87 -11.18
C SER A 76 -22.03 -10.39 -11.13
N ALA A 77 -21.44 -10.63 -12.29
CA ALA A 77 -20.00 -10.90 -12.44
C ALA A 77 -19.11 -9.68 -12.07
N MET A 78 -19.71 -8.57 -11.63
CA MET A 78 -19.04 -7.33 -11.24
C MET A 78 -19.12 -7.12 -9.72
N ASN A 79 -18.00 -7.34 -9.03
CA ASN A 79 -17.78 -6.94 -7.65
C ASN A 79 -17.32 -5.48 -7.54
N ASP A 80 -17.37 -4.92 -6.34
CA ASP A 80 -17.04 -3.52 -6.05
C ASP A 80 -15.59 -3.17 -6.46
N PHE A 81 -14.65 -4.11 -6.28
CA PHE A 81 -13.28 -3.97 -6.74
C PHE A 81 -13.19 -3.68 -8.25
N ARG A 82 -13.83 -4.53 -9.08
CA ARG A 82 -13.83 -4.34 -10.55
C ARG A 82 -14.46 -3.02 -10.96
N ARG A 83 -15.49 -2.55 -10.27
CA ARG A 83 -16.10 -1.23 -10.56
C ARG A 83 -15.12 -0.09 -10.30
N ARG A 84 -14.32 -0.18 -9.23
CA ARG A 84 -13.40 0.89 -8.78
C ARG A 84 -12.05 0.89 -9.50
N PHE A 85 -11.50 -0.27 -9.82
CA PHE A 85 -10.20 -0.38 -10.47
C PHE A 85 -10.30 -0.70 -11.96
N ARG A 86 -11.50 -0.99 -12.47
CA ARG A 86 -11.76 -1.40 -13.86
C ARG A 86 -11.04 -2.68 -14.28
N MET A 87 -10.55 -3.47 -13.31
CA MET A 87 -9.80 -4.71 -13.51
C MET A 87 -10.09 -5.73 -12.42
N ARG A 88 -9.67 -6.99 -12.61
CA ARG A 88 -9.71 -8.03 -11.56
C ARG A 88 -8.67 -7.72 -10.49
N ARG A 89 -8.95 -8.15 -9.25
CA ARG A 89 -7.99 -8.08 -8.13
C ARG A 89 -6.67 -8.77 -8.46
N SER A 90 -6.72 -9.99 -8.98
CA SER A 90 -5.51 -10.73 -9.37
C SER A 90 -4.63 -10.00 -10.41
N LEU A 91 -5.25 -9.27 -11.34
CA LEU A 91 -4.49 -8.46 -12.31
C LEU A 91 -3.83 -7.26 -11.63
N PHE A 92 -4.52 -6.62 -10.68
CA PHE A 92 -3.93 -5.55 -9.89
C PHE A 92 -2.71 -6.04 -9.08
N GLU A 93 -2.86 -7.18 -8.38
CA GLU A 93 -1.77 -7.79 -7.60
C GLU A 93 -0.58 -8.14 -8.50
N THR A 94 -0.84 -8.66 -9.71
CA THR A 94 0.22 -8.93 -10.70
C THR A 94 0.92 -7.64 -11.14
N ILE A 95 0.19 -6.54 -11.35
CA ILE A 95 0.79 -5.24 -11.69
C ILE A 95 1.68 -4.74 -10.56
N VAL A 96 1.22 -4.84 -9.32
CA VAL A 96 2.02 -4.46 -8.14
C VAL A 96 3.30 -5.28 -8.07
N ASP A 97 3.20 -6.60 -8.21
CA ASP A 97 4.34 -7.50 -8.16
C ASP A 97 5.37 -7.19 -9.26
N VAL A 98 4.91 -7.00 -10.50
CA VAL A 98 5.79 -6.60 -11.61
C VAL A 98 6.48 -5.26 -11.33
N LEU A 99 5.76 -4.25 -10.83
CA LEU A 99 6.34 -2.93 -10.53
C LEU A 99 7.31 -2.95 -9.35
N VAL A 100 7.09 -3.82 -8.36
CA VAL A 100 7.99 -3.96 -7.20
C VAL A 100 9.27 -4.70 -7.58
N ASN A 101 9.20 -5.67 -8.49
CA ASN A 101 10.35 -6.46 -8.93
C ASN A 101 11.12 -5.83 -10.09
N ASP A 102 10.57 -4.81 -10.76
CA ASP A 102 11.24 -4.10 -11.85
C ASP A 102 12.29 -3.11 -11.30
N GLU A 103 13.55 -3.30 -11.73
CA GLU A 103 14.69 -2.47 -11.33
C GLU A 103 14.54 -1.00 -11.77
N GLU A 104 13.80 -0.74 -12.85
CA GLU A 104 13.51 0.62 -13.30
C GLU A 104 12.43 1.30 -12.44
N CYS A 105 11.64 0.51 -11.71
CA CYS A 105 10.49 0.94 -10.92
C CYS A 105 10.76 1.00 -9.40
N ASP A 106 11.98 1.32 -8.98
CA ASP A 106 12.39 1.39 -7.55
C ASP A 106 11.48 2.26 -6.67
N TYR A 107 10.76 3.21 -7.26
CA TYR A 107 9.81 4.05 -6.55
C TYR A 107 8.64 3.28 -5.93
N PHE A 108 8.19 2.17 -6.54
CA PHE A 108 7.06 1.41 -6.03
C PHE A 108 7.43 0.56 -4.82
N VAL A 109 8.68 0.11 -4.73
CA VAL A 109 9.25 -0.58 -3.56
C VAL A 109 9.06 0.27 -2.31
N GLN A 110 8.59 -0.35 -1.23
CA GLN A 110 8.51 0.32 0.06
C GLN A 110 9.87 0.24 0.74
N ARG A 111 10.47 1.41 0.98
CA ARG A 111 11.77 1.54 1.64
C ARG A 111 11.64 2.38 2.91
N PRO A 112 12.41 2.08 3.97
CA PRO A 112 12.52 2.98 5.11
C PRO A 112 13.17 4.30 4.65
N GLY A 113 12.56 5.42 5.03
CA GLY A 113 13.13 6.74 4.78
C GLY A 113 14.32 7.04 5.69
N VAL A 114 14.94 8.21 5.50
CA VAL A 114 16.07 8.70 6.33
C VAL A 114 15.74 8.75 7.83
N THR A 115 14.45 8.86 8.18
CA THR A 115 13.94 8.84 9.56
C THR A 115 13.62 7.44 10.09
N GLY A 116 13.97 6.38 9.36
CA GLY A 116 13.70 4.98 9.70
C GLY A 116 12.24 4.54 9.49
N ARG A 117 11.33 5.47 9.18
CA ARG A 117 9.91 5.14 8.95
C ARG A 117 9.70 4.57 7.55
N LEU A 118 9.01 3.44 7.45
CA LEU A 118 8.61 2.80 6.19
C LEU A 118 7.83 3.76 5.27
N GLY A 119 8.12 3.75 3.97
CA GLY A 119 7.40 4.52 2.97
C GLY A 119 5.93 4.12 2.80
N PHE A 120 5.26 4.67 1.79
CA PHE A 120 3.93 4.18 1.38
C PHE A 120 4.02 2.75 0.86
N LEU A 121 2.98 1.95 1.10
CA LEU A 121 2.84 0.62 0.54
C LEU A 121 2.77 0.67 -0.99
N PRO A 122 3.25 -0.35 -1.71
CA PRO A 122 3.18 -0.39 -3.15
C PRO A 122 1.74 -0.36 -3.66
N GLU A 123 0.80 -1.05 -2.99
CA GLU A 123 -0.62 -1.05 -3.33
C GLU A 123 -1.24 0.35 -3.18
N GLN A 124 -0.81 1.12 -2.18
CA GLN A 124 -1.25 2.52 -2.02
C GLN A 124 -0.78 3.38 -3.20
N LYS A 125 0.49 3.24 -3.60
CA LYS A 125 1.08 4.00 -4.73
C LYS A 125 0.38 3.65 -6.05
N VAL A 126 0.20 2.36 -6.32
CA VAL A 126 -0.48 1.88 -7.54
C VAL A 126 -1.97 2.26 -7.53
N THR A 127 -2.64 2.19 -6.39
CA THR A 127 -4.03 2.67 -6.24
C THR A 127 -4.15 4.16 -6.58
N CYS A 128 -3.17 4.96 -6.15
CA CYS A 128 -3.12 6.39 -6.43
C CYS A 128 -2.94 6.65 -7.93
N ALA A 129 -1.91 6.04 -8.55
CA ALA A 129 -1.65 6.16 -9.97
C ALA A 129 -2.87 5.75 -10.81
N LEU A 130 -3.45 4.59 -10.53
CA LEU A 130 -4.61 4.09 -11.27
C LEU A 130 -5.83 5.00 -11.10
N ARG A 131 -6.07 5.55 -9.90
CA ARG A 131 -7.19 6.48 -9.71
C ARG A 131 -6.99 7.80 -10.46
N MET A 132 -5.76 8.31 -10.54
CA MET A 132 -5.45 9.46 -11.39
C MET A 132 -5.71 9.14 -12.86
N LEU A 133 -5.18 8.01 -13.34
CA LEU A 133 -5.24 7.66 -14.76
C LEU A 133 -6.67 7.31 -15.22
N VAL A 134 -7.43 6.58 -14.40
CA VAL A 134 -8.77 6.11 -14.77
C VAL A 134 -9.83 7.19 -14.59
N TYR A 135 -9.74 7.99 -13.53
CA TYR A 135 -10.78 8.96 -13.19
C TYR A 135 -10.39 10.42 -13.47
N GLY A 136 -9.14 10.69 -13.87
CA GLY A 136 -8.62 12.05 -13.97
C GLY A 136 -8.60 12.76 -12.62
N ALA A 137 -8.44 12.01 -11.51
CA ALA A 137 -8.48 12.57 -10.16
C ALA A 137 -7.33 13.57 -9.96
N SER A 138 -7.62 14.71 -9.35
CA SER A 138 -6.58 15.67 -8.98
C SER A 138 -5.76 15.15 -7.81
N ALA A 139 -4.52 15.64 -7.67
CA ALA A 139 -3.68 15.27 -6.55
C ALA A 139 -4.29 15.65 -5.19
N ASP A 140 -5.04 16.75 -5.13
CA ASP A 140 -5.77 17.17 -3.92
C ASP A 140 -6.86 16.18 -3.52
N GLN A 141 -7.60 15.63 -4.49
CA GLN A 141 -8.61 14.60 -4.23
C GLN A 141 -7.98 13.31 -3.68
N LEU A 142 -6.74 13.01 -4.06
CA LEU A 142 -6.03 11.83 -3.59
C LEU A 142 -5.37 12.03 -2.22
N ASP A 143 -5.09 13.27 -1.82
CA ASP A 143 -4.71 13.61 -0.45
C ASP A 143 -5.87 13.37 0.54
N GLU A 144 -7.13 13.38 0.08
CA GLU A 144 -8.28 13.01 0.91
C GLU A 144 -8.45 11.48 1.04
N LEU A 145 -8.20 10.74 -0.04
CA LEU A 145 -8.47 9.31 -0.12
C LEU A 145 -7.32 8.43 0.39
N ILE A 146 -6.08 8.77 0.04
CA ILE A 146 -4.88 7.95 0.31
C ILE A 146 -3.90 8.72 1.22
N ARG A 147 -4.19 9.99 1.53
CA ARG A 147 -3.33 10.89 2.32
C ARG A 147 -1.90 10.98 1.77
N MET A 148 -1.77 10.93 0.46
CA MET A 148 -0.53 11.23 -0.24
C MET A 148 -0.49 12.71 -0.62
N GLY A 149 0.61 13.39 -0.27
CA GLY A 149 0.82 14.76 -0.70
C GLY A 149 1.06 14.82 -2.21
N GLU A 150 0.67 15.93 -2.84
CA GLU A 150 0.75 16.14 -4.29
C GLU A 150 2.09 15.75 -4.92
N SER A 151 3.21 16.15 -4.31
CA SER A 151 4.56 15.81 -4.81
C SER A 151 4.90 14.31 -4.80
N ILE A 152 4.19 13.51 -4.01
CA ILE A 152 4.31 12.05 -3.93
C ILE A 152 3.35 11.41 -4.94
N VAL A 153 2.14 11.95 -5.03
CA VAL A 153 1.12 11.54 -6.01
C VAL A 153 1.67 11.67 -7.43
N LEU A 154 2.26 12.82 -7.78
CA LEU A 154 2.81 13.04 -9.13
C LEU A 154 3.95 12.08 -9.48
N LYS A 155 4.74 11.64 -8.50
CA LYS A 155 5.80 10.64 -8.71
C LYS A 155 5.27 9.24 -8.98
N THR A 156 4.00 8.95 -8.66
CA THR A 156 3.38 7.66 -9.02
C THR A 156 3.07 7.55 -10.52
N LEU A 157 3.15 8.67 -11.26
CA LEU A 157 2.87 8.74 -12.70
C LEU A 157 4.13 8.88 -13.57
N LEU A 158 5.29 9.11 -12.95
CA LEU A 158 6.56 9.41 -13.62
C LEU A 158 7.48 8.21 -13.55
#